data_AF-A0A1X2GEG2-F1
#
_entry.id   AF-A0A1X2GEG2-F1
#
_cell.length_a   1.000
_cell.length_b   1.000
_cell.length_c   1.000
_cell.angle_alpha   90.00
_cell.angle_beta   90.00
_cell.angle_gamma   90.00
#
_symmetry.space_group_name_H-M   'P 1'
#
loop_
_entity.id
_entity.type
_entity.pdbx_description
1 polymer ?
#
loop_
_entity_poly.entity_id
_entity_poly.type
_entity_poly.pdbx_seq_one_letter_code
_entity_poly.pdbx_strand_id
1 'polypeptide(L)'
;MATVGRVAASIKKKQTTPAAKKIAPSTASFTDIGIDPWLVETLQVMQIKQPTEIQRACIPPILAGRDVIGGAKTGSGKTATFALPIIQRLSEDPYGVFAVVLTPTRELAYQIAEQFRVLGKGIGIKECVIVGGMDMMTQALELGKRPHVVIATPGRLRDHLQSSSGAIDLSRVKHLVLDEADRLLTPTFAKELGVIFNAMPEQRQTLLFTATMTDSILALEDTKKKPFVHVCQGDTKTVATLDQHYLFVPTQVKMLYLNHLLQSPDFENKSAIIFCGRCSTAETITITLKQLGIRCTALHSEMSQQQRLDSLGKFRAEVVKVLISTDVGSRGLDIPSVEWVINFDIPRDPTDYIHRVGRTARAGRGGQSIAIVSEKDIKLVQNIEAKTNTKMKEYTLDENKVLENLNDVTTAKRMASMAMHDGKFGERKRINKKKKLAE
;
A
#
# COMPACT_ATOMS: atom_id res chain seq x y z
N MET A 1 19.14 -17.84 -9.15
CA MET A 1 19.28 -18.77 -8.01
C MET A 1 20.11 -18.23 -6.83
N ALA A 2 20.94 -17.18 -6.99
CA ALA A 2 21.50 -16.45 -5.84
C ALA A 2 21.14 -14.94 -5.85
N THR A 3 20.38 -14.47 -6.84
CA THR A 3 20.36 -13.05 -7.19
C THR A 3 19.34 -12.24 -6.40
N VAL A 4 18.14 -12.76 -6.11
CA VAL A 4 17.14 -11.96 -5.35
C VAL A 4 17.53 -11.80 -3.86
N GLY A 5 18.20 -12.80 -3.28
CA GLY A 5 18.73 -12.74 -1.91
C GLY A 5 20.07 -12.01 -1.77
N ARG A 6 20.95 -12.02 -2.80
CA ARG A 6 22.25 -11.32 -2.77
C ARG A 6 22.18 -9.85 -3.19
N VAL A 7 21.14 -9.42 -3.93
CA VAL A 7 20.98 -8.01 -4.36
C VAL A 7 20.78 -7.06 -3.17
N ALA A 8 20.38 -7.56 -1.99
CA ALA A 8 20.35 -6.76 -0.77
C ALA A 8 21.75 -6.37 -0.22
N ALA A 9 22.84 -6.95 -0.72
CA ALA A 9 24.17 -6.85 -0.10
C ALA A 9 25.30 -6.29 -0.99
N SER A 10 25.03 -5.79 -2.20
CA SER A 10 26.09 -5.24 -3.06
C SER A 10 25.64 -3.99 -3.82
N ILE A 11 25.89 -2.82 -3.23
CA ILE A 11 25.62 -1.51 -3.85
C ILE A 11 26.94 -0.74 -3.93
N LYS A 12 27.53 -0.66 -5.14
CA LYS A 12 28.37 0.46 -5.57
C LYS A 12 28.52 0.46 -7.10
N LYS A 13 28.13 1.60 -7.72
CA LYS A 13 28.23 1.99 -9.16
C LYS A 13 27.28 1.19 -10.08
N LYS A 14 26.50 1.75 -11.02
CA LYS A 14 26.50 3.02 -11.80
C LYS A 14 25.04 3.38 -12.16
N GLN A 15 24.65 4.66 -12.16
CA GLN A 15 23.33 5.12 -12.61
C GLN A 15 23.26 5.21 -14.15
N THR A 16 22.43 4.37 -14.77
CA THR A 16 21.89 4.60 -16.12
C THR A 16 20.43 4.17 -16.13
N THR A 17 19.53 5.13 -16.24
CA THR A 17 18.07 4.91 -16.31
C THR A 17 17.73 4.23 -17.65
N PRO A 18 16.96 3.12 -17.69
CA PRO A 18 16.59 2.46 -18.93
C PRO A 18 15.61 3.32 -19.75
N ALA A 19 15.79 3.32 -21.08
CA ALA A 19 14.90 4.01 -22.01
C ALA A 19 13.56 3.27 -22.15
N ALA A 20 12.45 3.96 -21.90
CA ALA A 20 11.10 3.44 -22.06
C ALA A 20 10.80 3.12 -23.54
N LYS A 21 10.40 1.87 -23.83
CA LYS A 21 9.82 1.53 -25.14
C LYS A 21 8.41 2.10 -25.24
N LYS A 22 8.19 3.03 -26.18
CA LYS A 22 6.86 3.56 -26.52
C LYS A 22 5.98 2.44 -27.11
N ILE A 23 4.87 2.14 -26.46
CA ILE A 23 3.75 1.40 -27.06
C ILE A 23 2.74 2.46 -27.52
N ALA A 24 2.34 2.41 -28.79
CA ALA A 24 1.32 3.31 -29.34
C ALA A 24 -0.02 3.12 -28.61
N PRO A 25 -0.85 4.17 -28.45
CA PRO A 25 -2.18 4.03 -27.87
C PRO A 25 -3.08 3.25 -28.84
N SER A 26 -3.11 1.92 -28.70
CA SER A 26 -4.10 1.09 -29.39
C SER A 26 -5.39 1.06 -28.58
N THR A 27 -6.52 1.15 -29.29
CA THR A 27 -7.88 0.89 -28.80
C THR A 27 -8.11 -0.60 -28.52
N ALA A 28 -7.12 -1.28 -27.94
CA ALA A 28 -7.17 -2.71 -27.68
C ALA A 28 -8.19 -3.00 -26.56
N SER A 29 -9.16 -3.85 -26.86
CA SER A 29 -10.07 -4.46 -25.90
C SER A 29 -9.35 -5.52 -25.04
N PHE A 30 -10.02 -6.04 -24.02
CA PHE A 30 -9.48 -7.17 -23.24
C PHE A 30 -9.27 -8.43 -24.10
N THR A 31 -10.13 -8.65 -25.09
CA THR A 31 -9.99 -9.75 -26.06
C THR A 31 -8.74 -9.57 -26.91
N ASP A 32 -8.45 -8.35 -27.37
CA ASP A 32 -7.27 -8.07 -28.21
C ASP A 32 -5.94 -8.30 -27.49
N ILE A 33 -5.94 -8.27 -26.15
CA ILE A 33 -4.75 -8.55 -25.33
C ILE A 33 -4.73 -9.99 -24.79
N GLY A 34 -5.60 -10.86 -25.30
CA GLY A 34 -5.58 -12.31 -25.06
C GLY A 34 -6.40 -12.81 -23.87
N ILE A 35 -7.29 -11.98 -23.29
CA ILE A 35 -8.19 -12.44 -22.23
C ILE A 35 -9.38 -13.19 -22.81
N ASP A 36 -9.67 -14.36 -22.22
CA ASP A 36 -10.75 -15.24 -22.67
C ASP A 36 -12.14 -14.60 -22.51
N PRO A 37 -13.11 -14.92 -23.41
CA PRO A 37 -14.44 -14.29 -23.41
C PRO A 37 -15.18 -14.33 -22.06
N TRP A 38 -15.10 -15.43 -21.32
CA TRP A 38 -15.77 -15.58 -20.04
C TRP A 38 -15.21 -14.64 -18.95
N LEU A 39 -13.90 -14.33 -19.00
CA LEU A 39 -13.29 -13.33 -18.13
C LEU A 39 -13.67 -11.92 -18.57
N VAL A 40 -13.79 -11.69 -19.88
CA VAL A 40 -14.28 -10.41 -20.42
C VAL A 40 -15.70 -10.13 -19.95
N GLU A 41 -16.60 -11.12 -19.97
CA GLU A 41 -17.96 -10.99 -19.41
C GLU A 41 -17.94 -10.62 -17.93
N THR A 42 -17.07 -11.26 -17.15
CA THR A 42 -16.88 -10.93 -15.72
C THR A 42 -16.45 -9.48 -15.54
N LEU A 43 -15.50 -8.99 -16.35
CA LEU A 43 -15.05 -7.60 -16.35
C LEU A 43 -16.17 -6.62 -16.75
N GLN A 44 -17.03 -6.99 -17.70
CA GLN A 44 -18.17 -6.15 -18.11
C GLN A 44 -19.19 -5.98 -16.99
N VAL A 45 -19.50 -7.05 -16.24
CA VAL A 45 -20.37 -6.97 -15.05
C VAL A 45 -19.79 -6.01 -14.01
N MET A 46 -18.46 -6.01 -13.85
CA MET A 46 -17.74 -5.07 -12.99
C MET A 46 -17.60 -3.65 -13.57
N GLN A 47 -18.20 -3.37 -14.73
CA GLN A 47 -18.08 -2.10 -15.46
C GLN A 47 -16.64 -1.73 -15.86
N ILE A 48 -15.75 -2.73 -15.98
CA ILE A 48 -14.38 -2.55 -16.48
C ILE A 48 -14.39 -2.79 -17.98
N LYS A 49 -14.55 -1.71 -18.76
CA LYS A 49 -14.81 -1.79 -20.21
C LYS A 49 -13.54 -1.86 -21.07
N GLN A 50 -12.47 -1.20 -20.65
CA GLN A 50 -11.23 -1.12 -21.42
C GLN A 50 -10.01 -1.37 -20.54
N PRO A 51 -8.98 -2.05 -21.06
CA PRO A 51 -7.76 -2.29 -20.30
C PRO A 51 -7.01 -0.98 -20.08
N THR A 52 -6.41 -0.82 -18.90
CA THR A 52 -5.50 0.29 -18.61
C THR A 52 -4.15 0.12 -19.33
N GLU A 53 -3.29 1.14 -19.34
CA GLU A 53 -1.97 1.06 -19.97
C GLU A 53 -1.14 -0.11 -19.43
N ILE A 54 -1.06 -0.26 -18.11
CA ILE A 54 -0.32 -1.35 -17.47
C ILE A 54 -0.92 -2.72 -17.81
N GLN A 55 -2.25 -2.81 -17.96
CA GLN A 55 -2.92 -4.04 -18.39
C GLN A 55 -2.57 -4.38 -19.84
N ARG A 56 -2.66 -3.42 -20.77
CA ARG A 56 -2.30 -3.62 -22.18
C ARG A 56 -0.84 -4.04 -22.36
N ALA A 57 0.07 -3.44 -21.60
CA ALA A 57 1.49 -3.71 -21.73
C ALA A 57 1.90 -5.05 -21.10
N CYS A 58 1.34 -5.40 -19.94
CA CYS A 58 1.82 -6.54 -19.16
C CYS A 58 0.99 -7.82 -19.32
N ILE A 59 -0.32 -7.77 -19.64
CA ILE A 59 -1.12 -9.00 -19.77
C ILE A 59 -0.58 -9.94 -20.87
N PRO A 60 -0.32 -9.47 -22.12
CA PRO A 60 0.20 -10.35 -23.17
C PRO A 60 1.51 -11.06 -22.82
N PRO A 61 2.57 -10.40 -22.28
CA PRO A 61 3.77 -11.12 -21.89
C PRO A 61 3.57 -12.05 -20.69
N ILE A 62 2.62 -11.76 -19.78
CA ILE A 62 2.27 -12.70 -18.70
C ILE A 62 1.63 -13.96 -19.30
N LEU A 63 0.66 -13.81 -20.21
CA LEU A 63 0.05 -14.93 -20.94
C LEU A 63 1.06 -15.68 -21.81
N ALA A 64 2.14 -15.06 -22.25
CA ALA A 64 3.24 -15.73 -22.93
C ALA A 64 4.22 -16.47 -21.99
N GLY A 65 3.96 -16.47 -20.67
CA GLY A 65 4.79 -17.15 -19.67
C GLY A 65 6.08 -16.41 -19.28
N ARG A 66 6.23 -15.13 -19.65
CA ARG A 66 7.42 -14.34 -19.30
C ARG A 66 7.35 -13.80 -17.88
N ASP A 67 8.48 -13.73 -17.19
CA ASP A 67 8.59 -12.92 -15.97
C ASP A 67 8.34 -11.44 -16.33
N VAL A 68 7.67 -10.70 -15.45
CA VAL A 68 7.28 -9.30 -15.70
C VAL A 68 7.64 -8.39 -14.53
N ILE A 69 8.12 -7.19 -14.82
CA ILE A 69 8.23 -6.06 -13.90
C ILE A 69 7.31 -4.94 -14.43
N GLY A 70 6.22 -4.68 -13.71
CA GLY A 70 5.24 -3.65 -14.01
C GLY A 70 5.31 -2.49 -13.02
N GLY A 71 5.74 -1.31 -13.51
CA GLY A 71 5.75 -0.07 -12.75
C GLY A 71 4.52 0.79 -13.07
N ALA A 72 3.63 0.99 -12.10
CA ALA A 72 2.51 1.92 -12.25
C ALA A 72 2.02 2.48 -10.90
N LYS A 73 1.39 3.66 -10.88
CA LYS A 73 0.78 4.22 -9.66
C LYS A 73 -0.34 3.36 -9.05
N THR A 74 -0.73 3.68 -7.82
CA THR A 74 -1.89 3.02 -7.17
C THR A 74 -3.17 3.39 -7.92
N GLY A 75 -4.08 2.43 -8.09
CA GLY A 75 -5.33 2.62 -8.84
C GLY A 75 -5.20 2.42 -10.36
N SER A 76 -4.01 2.13 -10.90
CA SER A 76 -3.82 1.85 -12.34
C SER A 76 -4.30 0.46 -12.80
N GLY A 77 -4.90 -0.33 -11.92
CA GLY A 77 -5.41 -1.67 -12.26
C GLY A 77 -4.37 -2.80 -12.18
N LYS A 78 -3.25 -2.60 -11.46
CA LYS A 78 -2.15 -3.59 -11.32
C LYS A 78 -2.62 -4.96 -10.83
N THR A 79 -3.55 -5.01 -9.89
CA THR A 79 -4.07 -6.28 -9.36
C THR A 79 -4.73 -7.12 -10.45
N ALA A 80 -5.59 -6.52 -11.27
CA ALA A 80 -6.21 -7.21 -12.40
C ALA A 80 -5.17 -7.61 -13.46
N THR A 81 -4.10 -6.83 -13.65
CA THR A 81 -3.03 -7.14 -14.61
C THR A 81 -2.39 -8.51 -14.36
N PHE A 82 -2.18 -8.91 -13.10
CA PHE A 82 -1.67 -10.26 -12.80
C PHE A 82 -2.76 -11.27 -12.48
N ALA A 83 -3.90 -10.84 -11.90
CA ALA A 83 -4.95 -11.77 -11.52
C ALA A 83 -5.62 -12.41 -12.74
N LEU A 84 -5.94 -11.63 -13.78
CA LEU A 84 -6.61 -12.13 -15.00
C LEU A 84 -5.83 -13.28 -15.67
N PRO A 85 -4.54 -13.13 -16.03
CA PRO A 85 -3.81 -14.22 -16.66
C PRO A 85 -3.59 -15.42 -15.73
N ILE A 86 -3.40 -15.20 -14.41
CA ILE A 86 -3.27 -16.30 -13.44
C ILE A 86 -4.57 -17.12 -13.39
N ILE A 87 -5.71 -16.45 -13.32
CA ILE A 87 -7.04 -17.08 -13.28
C ILE A 87 -7.32 -17.85 -14.57
N GLN A 88 -6.99 -17.25 -15.73
CA GLN A 88 -7.14 -17.89 -17.03
C GLN A 88 -6.33 -19.19 -17.10
N ARG A 89 -5.04 -19.15 -16.74
CA ARG A 89 -4.21 -20.37 -16.72
C ARG A 89 -4.64 -21.39 -15.69
N LEU A 90 -5.14 -20.94 -14.53
CA LEU A 90 -5.68 -21.83 -13.52
C LEU A 90 -6.93 -22.57 -14.02
N SER A 91 -7.73 -21.95 -14.90
CA SER A 91 -8.95 -22.57 -15.44
C SER A 91 -8.70 -23.76 -16.37
N GLU A 92 -7.50 -23.85 -16.96
CA GLU A 92 -7.11 -24.94 -17.86
C GLU A 92 -6.83 -26.25 -17.09
N ASP A 93 -6.12 -26.17 -15.96
CA ASP A 93 -5.80 -27.30 -15.08
C ASP A 93 -5.84 -26.86 -13.60
N PRO A 94 -7.03 -26.82 -12.97
CA PRO A 94 -7.18 -26.40 -11.58
C PRO A 94 -6.56 -27.42 -10.62
N TYR A 95 -5.57 -27.00 -9.85
CA TYR A 95 -5.04 -27.76 -8.71
C TYR A 95 -4.80 -26.84 -7.51
N GLY A 96 -4.21 -27.39 -6.43
CA GLY A 96 -3.92 -26.70 -5.15
C GLY A 96 -3.09 -25.42 -5.29
N VAL A 97 -2.03 -25.20 -4.50
CA VAL A 97 -1.38 -23.87 -4.50
C VAL A 97 -0.71 -23.57 -5.86
N PHE A 98 -1.41 -22.81 -6.71
CA PHE A 98 -1.02 -22.46 -8.07
C PHE A 98 -0.28 -21.12 -8.12
N ALA A 99 -0.73 -20.17 -7.31
CA ALA A 99 -0.14 -18.85 -7.20
C ALA A 99 0.08 -18.44 -5.74
N VAL A 100 1.21 -17.77 -5.48
CA VAL A 100 1.48 -17.08 -4.23
C VAL A 100 1.64 -15.60 -4.51
N VAL A 101 0.85 -14.76 -3.84
CA VAL A 101 0.92 -13.30 -3.93
C VAL A 101 1.43 -12.74 -2.62
N LEU A 102 2.63 -12.16 -2.64
CA LEU A 102 3.23 -11.50 -1.50
C LEU A 102 2.93 -10.00 -1.54
N THR A 103 2.56 -9.46 -0.39
CA THR A 103 2.21 -8.05 -0.21
C THR A 103 2.64 -7.55 1.19
N PRO A 104 3.05 -6.29 1.36
CA PRO A 104 3.65 -5.83 2.61
C PRO A 104 2.63 -5.58 3.74
N THR A 105 1.35 -5.37 3.42
CA THR A 105 0.32 -5.01 4.42
C THR A 105 -0.82 -6.01 4.40
N ARG A 106 -1.51 -6.14 5.55
CA ARG A 106 -2.63 -7.08 5.69
C ARG A 106 -3.84 -6.61 4.90
N GLU A 107 -4.04 -5.31 4.86
CA GLU A 107 -5.20 -4.68 4.21
C GLU A 107 -5.11 -4.86 2.70
N LEU A 108 -3.91 -4.70 2.13
CA LEU A 108 -3.68 -4.98 0.72
C LEU A 108 -3.87 -6.48 0.42
N ALA A 109 -3.47 -7.38 1.32
CA ALA A 109 -3.73 -8.81 1.15
C ALA A 109 -5.22 -9.14 1.03
N TYR A 110 -6.05 -8.58 1.90
CA TYR A 110 -7.51 -8.77 1.82
C TYR A 110 -8.10 -8.17 0.55
N GLN A 111 -7.64 -7.00 0.13
CA GLN A 111 -8.08 -6.36 -1.11
C GLN A 111 -7.71 -7.19 -2.34
N ILE A 112 -6.49 -7.73 -2.41
CA ILE A 112 -6.07 -8.62 -3.50
C ILE A 112 -6.94 -9.89 -3.49
N ALA A 113 -7.19 -10.49 -2.33
CA ALA A 113 -8.04 -11.68 -2.22
C ALA A 113 -9.47 -11.43 -2.71
N GLU A 114 -10.05 -10.27 -2.39
CA GLU A 114 -11.36 -9.86 -2.92
C GLU A 114 -11.35 -9.78 -4.45
N GLN A 115 -10.30 -9.22 -5.05
CA GLN A 115 -10.16 -9.17 -6.51
C GLN A 115 -10.08 -10.57 -7.13
N PHE A 116 -9.30 -11.49 -6.56
CA PHE A 116 -9.27 -12.88 -7.03
C PHE A 116 -10.64 -13.54 -6.91
N ARG A 117 -11.34 -13.37 -5.78
CA ARG A 117 -12.65 -13.97 -5.55
C ARG A 117 -13.69 -13.49 -6.56
N VAL A 118 -13.71 -12.19 -6.88
CA VAL A 118 -14.65 -11.63 -7.85
C VAL A 118 -14.31 -12.10 -9.27
N LEU A 119 -13.05 -11.94 -9.69
CA LEU A 119 -12.61 -12.29 -11.05
C LEU A 119 -12.66 -13.80 -11.32
N GLY A 120 -12.38 -14.62 -10.33
CA GLY A 120 -12.34 -16.09 -10.43
C GLY A 120 -13.64 -16.78 -10.04
N LYS A 121 -14.74 -16.03 -9.82
CA LYS A 121 -16.04 -16.59 -9.40
C LYS A 121 -16.53 -17.68 -10.37
N GLY A 122 -16.36 -17.46 -11.68
CA GLY A 122 -16.81 -18.40 -12.72
C GLY A 122 -16.15 -19.78 -12.67
N ILE A 123 -14.96 -19.89 -12.06
CA ILE A 123 -14.20 -21.15 -11.95
C ILE A 123 -14.15 -21.70 -10.52
N GLY A 124 -14.91 -21.09 -9.58
CA GLY A 124 -14.90 -21.49 -8.18
C GLY A 124 -13.52 -21.36 -7.53
N ILE A 125 -12.81 -20.27 -7.81
CA ILE A 125 -11.46 -20.05 -7.27
C ILE A 125 -11.46 -20.15 -5.73
N LYS A 126 -10.43 -20.81 -5.19
CA LYS A 126 -10.19 -20.92 -3.76
C LYS A 126 -8.97 -20.08 -3.41
N GLU A 127 -9.17 -19.04 -2.63
CA GLU A 127 -8.15 -18.10 -2.20
C GLU A 127 -8.06 -18.13 -0.68
N CYS A 128 -6.86 -17.89 -0.14
CA CYS A 128 -6.69 -17.69 1.30
C CYS A 128 -5.80 -16.50 1.59
N VAL A 129 -6.03 -15.87 2.75
CA VAL A 129 -5.27 -14.71 3.21
C VAL A 129 -4.45 -15.10 4.43
N ILE A 130 -3.12 -15.00 4.31
CA ILE A 130 -2.15 -15.43 5.32
C ILE A 130 -1.38 -14.23 5.87
N VAL A 131 -1.82 -13.70 7.01
CA VAL A 131 -1.36 -12.42 7.57
C VAL A 131 -1.11 -12.45 9.07
N GLY A 132 -0.20 -11.59 9.53
CA GLY A 132 0.09 -11.44 10.96
C GLY A 132 -1.12 -10.98 11.77
N GLY A 133 -1.14 -11.28 13.07
CA GLY A 133 -2.18 -10.80 14.00
C GLY A 133 -3.52 -11.52 13.90
N MET A 134 -3.62 -12.53 13.04
CA MET A 134 -4.71 -13.50 12.99
C MET A 134 -4.26 -14.80 13.67
N ASP A 135 -5.21 -15.63 14.08
CA ASP A 135 -4.93 -16.91 14.72
C ASP A 135 -4.14 -17.85 13.78
N MET A 136 -3.16 -18.55 14.32
CA MET A 136 -2.25 -19.41 13.55
C MET A 136 -2.94 -20.72 13.16
N MET A 137 -3.72 -21.31 14.06
CA MET A 137 -4.38 -22.60 13.81
C MET A 137 -5.46 -22.46 12.74
N THR A 138 -6.26 -21.40 12.80
CA THR A 138 -7.28 -21.07 11.80
C THR A 138 -6.66 -20.93 10.40
N GLN A 139 -5.55 -20.20 10.28
CA GLN A 139 -4.85 -20.06 9.00
C GLN A 139 -4.23 -21.37 8.51
N ALA A 140 -3.72 -22.21 9.42
CA ALA A 140 -3.20 -23.53 9.07
C ALA A 140 -4.31 -24.46 8.53
N LEU A 141 -5.51 -24.41 9.12
CA LEU A 141 -6.68 -25.13 8.63
C LEU A 141 -7.11 -24.65 7.24
N GLU A 142 -7.13 -23.33 6.99
CA GLU A 142 -7.43 -22.78 5.66
C GLU A 142 -6.39 -23.21 4.61
N LEU A 143 -5.11 -23.24 4.97
CA LEU A 143 -4.04 -23.75 4.10
C LEU A 143 -4.21 -25.25 3.80
N GLY A 144 -4.63 -26.04 4.80
CA GLY A 144 -4.93 -27.47 4.65
C GLY A 144 -6.05 -27.78 3.65
N LYS A 145 -6.94 -26.81 3.36
CA LYS A 145 -7.97 -26.94 2.31
C LYS A 145 -7.42 -26.83 0.89
N ARG A 146 -6.11 -26.63 0.73
CA ARG A 146 -5.40 -26.52 -0.57
C ARG A 146 -6.00 -25.45 -1.48
N PRO A 147 -5.96 -24.16 -1.06
CA PRO A 147 -6.43 -23.06 -1.91
C PRO A 147 -5.60 -22.97 -3.19
N HIS A 148 -6.21 -22.46 -4.26
CA HIS A 148 -5.57 -22.19 -5.53
C HIS A 148 -4.60 -21.00 -5.46
N VAL A 149 -4.98 -19.96 -4.70
CA VAL A 149 -4.19 -18.72 -4.55
C VAL A 149 -3.96 -18.43 -3.08
N VAL A 150 -2.69 -18.28 -2.69
CA VAL A 150 -2.30 -17.87 -1.33
C VAL A 150 -1.83 -16.42 -1.38
N ILE A 151 -2.57 -15.52 -0.74
CA ILE A 151 -2.21 -14.10 -0.62
C ILE A 151 -1.67 -13.87 0.78
N ALA A 152 -0.43 -13.39 0.90
CA ALA A 152 0.25 -13.39 2.20
C ALA A 152 1.17 -12.20 2.46
N THR A 153 1.31 -11.87 3.74
CA THR A 153 2.46 -11.07 4.21
C THR A 153 3.67 -11.97 4.45
N PRO A 154 4.90 -11.58 4.06
CA PRO A 154 6.08 -12.47 4.12
C PRO A 154 6.32 -13.10 5.50
N GLY A 155 6.21 -12.30 6.57
CA GLY A 155 6.44 -12.80 7.94
C GLY A 155 5.53 -13.97 8.32
N ARG A 156 4.22 -13.84 8.07
CA ARG A 156 3.26 -14.89 8.45
C ARG A 156 3.40 -16.14 7.58
N LEU A 157 3.63 -15.99 6.28
CA LEU A 157 3.82 -17.14 5.40
C LEU A 157 5.07 -17.93 5.80
N ARG A 158 6.18 -17.24 6.11
CA ARG A 158 7.38 -17.87 6.68
C ARG A 158 7.05 -18.65 7.95
N ASP A 159 6.32 -18.03 8.88
CA ASP A 159 5.96 -18.69 10.14
C ASP A 159 5.18 -20.00 9.87
N HIS A 160 4.24 -20.03 8.91
CA HIS A 160 3.56 -21.27 8.53
C HIS A 160 4.48 -22.31 7.89
N LEU A 161 5.40 -21.88 7.02
CA LEU A 161 6.38 -22.80 6.40
C LEU A 161 7.30 -23.44 7.44
N GLN A 162 7.61 -22.74 8.53
CA GLN A 162 8.52 -23.24 9.57
C GLN A 162 7.81 -23.99 10.70
N SER A 163 6.64 -23.52 11.12
CA SER A 163 5.96 -24.01 12.33
C SER A 163 4.82 -24.97 12.04
N SER A 164 4.30 -25.01 10.81
CA SER A 164 3.15 -25.84 10.44
C SER A 164 3.58 -26.91 9.43
N SER A 165 4.45 -27.83 9.85
CA SER A 165 4.93 -28.95 9.02
C SER A 165 3.77 -29.65 8.31
N GLY A 166 3.70 -29.51 6.99
CA GLY A 166 2.67 -30.12 6.14
C GLY A 166 1.39 -29.31 5.90
N ALA A 167 1.19 -28.15 6.55
CA ALA A 167 -0.02 -27.34 6.35
C ALA A 167 -0.07 -26.65 4.97
N ILE A 168 1.09 -26.38 4.36
CA ILE A 168 1.19 -25.80 3.02
C ILE A 168 2.32 -26.44 2.24
N ASP A 169 2.04 -26.79 0.99
CA ASP A 169 3.02 -27.25 0.01
C ASP A 169 3.12 -26.23 -1.12
N LEU A 170 4.30 -25.63 -1.27
CA LEU A 170 4.60 -24.63 -2.30
C LEU A 170 5.40 -25.21 -3.48
N SER A 171 5.68 -26.51 -3.49
CA SER A 171 6.52 -27.17 -4.49
C SER A 171 5.94 -27.12 -5.92
N ARG A 172 4.62 -26.95 -6.05
CA ARG A 172 3.91 -26.88 -7.34
C ARG A 172 3.47 -25.47 -7.74
N VAL A 173 3.92 -24.43 -7.04
CA VAL A 173 3.58 -23.04 -7.37
C VAL A 173 4.09 -22.68 -8.77
N LYS A 174 3.20 -22.17 -9.63
CA LYS A 174 3.52 -21.72 -10.99
C LYS A 174 3.76 -20.22 -11.07
N HIS A 175 3.07 -19.46 -10.22
CA HIS A 175 3.13 -18.00 -10.23
C HIS A 175 3.54 -17.47 -8.86
N LEU A 176 4.60 -16.66 -8.83
CA LEU A 176 4.95 -15.83 -7.69
C LEU A 176 4.70 -14.37 -8.05
N VAL A 177 3.86 -13.69 -7.29
CA VAL A 177 3.62 -12.25 -7.45
C VAL A 177 4.19 -11.52 -6.24
N LEU A 178 4.93 -10.43 -6.46
CA LEU A 178 5.27 -9.46 -5.43
C LEU A 178 4.60 -8.13 -5.76
N ASP A 179 3.55 -7.78 -5.01
CA ASP A 179 2.86 -6.50 -5.14
C ASP A 179 3.38 -5.51 -4.10
N GLU A 180 3.63 -4.27 -4.51
CA GLU A 180 4.51 -3.31 -3.81
C GLU A 180 5.94 -3.85 -3.62
N ALA A 181 6.53 -4.29 -4.72
CA ALA A 181 7.89 -4.86 -4.74
C ALA A 181 8.95 -3.88 -4.19
N ASP A 182 8.76 -2.57 -4.35
CA ASP A 182 9.64 -1.53 -3.77
C ASP A 182 9.72 -1.61 -2.25
N ARG A 183 8.65 -2.03 -1.58
CA ARG A 183 8.60 -2.23 -0.14
C ARG A 183 9.02 -3.64 0.27
N LEU A 184 8.60 -4.65 -0.48
CA LEU A 184 8.92 -6.05 -0.18
C LEU A 184 10.41 -6.35 -0.33
N LEU A 185 11.09 -5.71 -1.27
CA LEU A 185 12.52 -5.94 -1.55
C LEU A 185 13.45 -5.06 -0.71
N THR A 186 12.94 -4.45 0.36
CA THR A 186 13.77 -3.77 1.37
C THR A 186 14.46 -4.79 2.29
N PRO A 187 15.56 -4.42 2.96
CA PRO A 187 16.25 -5.30 3.91
C PRO A 187 15.34 -5.84 5.03
N THR A 188 14.21 -5.17 5.30
CA THR A 188 13.25 -5.56 6.34
C THR A 188 12.62 -6.94 6.12
N PHE A 189 12.40 -7.36 4.87
CA PHE A 189 11.76 -8.66 4.56
C PHE A 189 12.72 -9.68 3.93
N ALA A 190 14.00 -9.34 3.77
CA ALA A 190 14.96 -10.17 3.03
C ALA A 190 15.08 -11.59 3.61
N LYS A 191 15.06 -11.74 4.94
CA LYS A 191 15.15 -13.04 5.61
C LYS A 191 13.90 -13.89 5.36
N GLU A 192 12.72 -13.28 5.51
CA GLU A 192 11.42 -13.91 5.26
C GLU A 192 11.29 -14.38 3.81
N LEU A 193 11.62 -13.51 2.86
CA LEU A 193 11.57 -13.82 1.43
C LEU A 193 12.52 -14.95 1.05
N GLY A 194 13.72 -15.00 1.66
CA GLY A 194 14.67 -16.10 1.43
C GLY A 194 14.08 -17.47 1.77
N VAL A 195 13.41 -17.60 2.91
CA VAL A 195 12.76 -18.86 3.33
C VAL A 195 11.62 -19.22 2.37
N ILE A 196 10.78 -18.25 2.01
CA ILE A 196 9.63 -18.46 1.12
C ILE A 196 10.10 -18.91 -0.27
N PHE A 197 11.11 -18.26 -0.84
CA PHE A 197 11.60 -18.59 -2.17
C PHE A 197 12.26 -19.97 -2.23
N ASN A 198 12.89 -20.40 -1.15
CA ASN A 198 13.49 -21.74 -1.05
C ASN A 198 12.44 -22.85 -0.95
N ALA A 199 11.22 -22.55 -0.51
CA ALA A 199 10.12 -23.50 -0.47
C ALA A 199 9.38 -23.63 -1.82
N MET A 200 9.72 -22.81 -2.82
CA MET A 200 9.07 -22.77 -4.14
C MET A 200 9.97 -23.39 -5.23
N PRO A 201 9.38 -23.92 -6.32
CA PRO A 201 10.16 -24.46 -7.43
C PRO A 201 10.96 -23.37 -8.14
N GLU A 202 12.11 -23.76 -8.69
CA GLU A 202 12.95 -22.90 -9.54
C GLU A 202 12.21 -22.44 -10.82
N GLN A 203 11.47 -23.39 -11.40
CA GLN A 203 10.70 -23.21 -12.63
C GLN A 203 9.30 -22.71 -12.30
N ARG A 204 9.21 -21.39 -12.09
CA ARG A 204 7.97 -20.63 -11.94
C ARG A 204 8.08 -19.31 -12.69
N GLN A 205 6.93 -18.70 -12.99
CA GLN A 205 6.82 -17.34 -13.49
C GLN A 205 6.79 -16.37 -12.30
N THR A 206 7.61 -15.32 -12.36
CA THR A 206 7.69 -14.28 -11.32
C THR A 206 7.20 -12.94 -11.87
N LEU A 207 6.23 -12.35 -11.19
CA LEU A 207 5.59 -11.09 -11.56
C LEU A 207 5.82 -10.06 -10.45
N LEU A 208 6.48 -8.95 -10.77
CA LEU A 208 6.79 -7.86 -9.84
C LEU A 208 5.97 -6.64 -10.20
N PHE A 209 5.20 -6.13 -9.25
CA PHE A 209 4.42 -4.92 -9.42
C PHE A 209 4.82 -3.89 -8.39
N THR A 210 5.10 -2.68 -8.86
CA THR A 210 5.63 -1.60 -8.03
C THR A 210 5.07 -0.25 -8.44
N ALA A 211 5.04 0.69 -7.51
CA ALA A 211 4.77 2.09 -7.82
C ALA A 211 6.06 2.88 -8.08
N THR A 212 7.19 2.45 -7.52
CA THR A 212 8.48 3.12 -7.73
C THR A 212 9.54 2.16 -8.22
N MET A 213 10.37 2.60 -9.17
CA MET A 213 11.53 1.84 -9.64
C MET A 213 12.71 2.17 -8.74
N THR A 214 12.99 1.28 -7.79
CA THR A 214 14.15 1.38 -6.90
C THR A 214 15.34 0.64 -7.49
N ASP A 215 16.56 0.95 -7.02
CA ASP A 215 17.78 0.26 -7.47
C ASP A 215 17.70 -1.26 -7.27
N SER A 216 17.06 -1.71 -6.19
CA SER A 216 16.82 -3.13 -5.92
C SER A 216 15.92 -3.79 -6.95
N ILE A 217 14.96 -3.06 -7.55
CA ILE A 217 14.11 -3.55 -8.63
C ILE A 217 14.86 -3.53 -9.96
N LEU A 218 15.59 -2.45 -10.24
CA LEU A 218 16.39 -2.31 -11.46
C LEU A 218 17.46 -3.42 -11.55
N ALA A 219 18.06 -3.81 -10.43
CA ALA A 219 19.01 -4.92 -10.36
C ALA A 219 18.39 -6.29 -10.74
N LEU A 220 17.06 -6.41 -10.79
CA LEU A 220 16.38 -7.64 -11.21
C LEU A 220 16.21 -7.74 -12.73
N GLU A 221 16.36 -6.63 -13.46
CA GLU A 221 16.32 -6.60 -14.93
C GLU A 221 17.47 -7.40 -15.54
N ASP A 222 18.64 -7.37 -14.90
CA ASP A 222 19.88 -8.03 -15.33
C ASP A 222 19.98 -9.51 -14.90
N THR A 223 18.87 -10.13 -14.53
CA THR A 223 18.85 -11.55 -14.14
C THR A 223 18.87 -12.49 -15.35
N LYS A 224 19.31 -13.74 -15.15
CA LYS A 224 19.44 -14.76 -16.20
C LYS A 224 18.15 -14.99 -17.03
N LYS A 225 16.96 -14.75 -16.45
CA LYS A 225 15.66 -14.92 -17.13
C LYS A 225 15.23 -13.69 -17.95
N LYS A 226 15.86 -12.51 -17.78
CA LYS A 226 15.54 -11.23 -18.42
C LYS A 226 14.02 -10.93 -18.48
N PRO A 227 13.44 -10.41 -17.39
CA PRO A 227 12.00 -10.14 -17.34
C PRO A 227 11.59 -9.09 -18.38
N PHE A 228 10.32 -9.13 -18.80
CA PHE A 228 9.71 -8.02 -19.52
C PHE A 228 9.48 -6.85 -18.55
N VAL A 229 9.92 -5.66 -18.90
CA VAL A 229 9.80 -4.47 -18.06
C VAL A 229 8.90 -3.45 -18.74
N HIS A 230 7.88 -2.96 -18.04
CA HIS A 230 7.08 -1.81 -18.45
C HIS A 230 6.89 -0.85 -17.29
N VAL A 231 7.10 0.44 -17.53
CA VAL A 231 6.86 1.51 -16.56
C VAL A 231 5.97 2.56 -17.20
N CYS A 232 4.81 2.81 -16.61
CA CYS A 232 3.87 3.82 -17.10
C CYS A 232 4.46 5.24 -16.97
N GLN A 233 4.21 6.09 -17.97
CA GLN A 233 4.79 7.43 -18.03
C GLN A 233 4.19 8.36 -16.95
N GLY A 234 5.04 9.17 -16.30
CA GLY A 234 4.63 10.15 -15.29
C GLY A 234 4.54 9.64 -13.85
N ASP A 235 4.81 8.36 -13.61
CA ASP A 235 4.52 7.69 -12.33
C ASP A 235 5.59 7.84 -11.23
N THR A 236 6.73 8.48 -11.50
CA THR A 236 7.81 8.70 -10.52
C THR A 236 7.82 10.09 -9.89
N LYS A 237 6.94 11.01 -10.32
CA LYS A 237 6.86 12.39 -9.81
C LYS A 237 5.46 12.69 -9.27
N THR A 238 5.35 13.70 -8.43
CA THR A 238 4.06 14.26 -8.04
C THR A 238 3.32 14.75 -9.28
N VAL A 239 2.00 14.57 -9.33
CA VAL A 239 1.19 15.02 -10.46
C VAL A 239 1.17 16.55 -10.51
N ALA A 240 1.19 17.14 -11.72
CA ALA A 240 1.20 18.59 -11.89
C ALA A 240 -0.02 19.30 -11.28
N THR A 241 -1.14 18.58 -11.10
CA THR A 241 -2.38 19.09 -10.48
C THR A 241 -2.35 19.09 -8.96
N LEU A 242 -1.26 18.62 -8.33
CA LEU A 242 -1.08 18.62 -6.88
C LEU A 242 -0.47 19.95 -6.40
N ASP A 243 -1.23 20.71 -5.62
CA ASP A 243 -0.73 21.91 -4.95
C ASP A 243 -0.12 21.53 -3.59
N GLN A 244 1.20 21.73 -3.46
CA GLN A 244 1.99 21.29 -2.31
C GLN A 244 2.39 22.47 -1.46
N HIS A 245 1.95 22.43 -0.20
CA HIS A 245 2.23 23.46 0.78
C HIS A 245 2.92 22.91 2.03
N TYR A 246 3.65 23.78 2.72
CA TYR A 246 4.11 23.57 4.08
C TYR A 246 3.51 24.63 5.01
N LEU A 247 3.24 24.24 6.25
CA LEU A 247 2.82 25.12 7.34
C LEU A 247 3.87 24.99 8.44
N PHE A 248 4.69 26.02 8.62
CA PHE A 248 5.80 26.01 9.57
C PHE A 248 5.34 26.44 10.96
N VAL A 249 5.26 25.50 11.90
CA VAL A 249 4.72 25.74 13.24
C VAL A 249 5.50 24.98 14.31
N PRO A 250 5.61 25.51 15.54
CA PRO A 250 6.23 24.79 16.65
C PRO A 250 5.55 23.46 16.93
N THR A 251 6.35 22.45 17.31
CA THR A 251 5.87 21.08 17.57
C THR A 251 4.68 21.02 18.55
N GLN A 252 4.64 21.91 19.54
CA GLN A 252 3.66 21.93 20.62
C GLN A 252 2.25 22.28 20.12
N VAL A 253 2.17 23.13 19.09
CA VAL A 253 0.91 23.69 18.57
C VAL A 253 0.42 23.03 17.29
N LYS A 254 1.12 22.02 16.75
CA LYS A 254 0.68 21.29 15.53
C LYS A 254 -0.79 20.85 15.57
N MET A 255 -1.28 20.39 16.73
CA MET A 255 -2.68 19.98 16.91
C MET A 255 -3.68 21.13 16.75
N LEU A 256 -3.33 22.33 17.21
CA LEU A 256 -4.16 23.53 17.10
C LEU A 256 -4.34 23.92 15.63
N TYR A 257 -3.23 23.98 14.90
CA TYR A 257 -3.23 24.27 13.47
C TYR A 257 -3.96 23.19 12.66
N LEU A 258 -3.80 21.91 13.00
CA LEU A 258 -4.56 20.83 12.38
C LEU A 258 -6.06 21.03 12.57
N ASN A 259 -6.51 21.33 13.79
CA ASN A 259 -7.92 21.57 14.07
C ASN A 259 -8.44 22.78 13.27
N HIS A 260 -7.70 23.90 13.26
CA HIS A 260 -8.07 25.09 12.51
C HIS A 260 -8.21 24.81 11.01
N LEU A 261 -7.27 24.06 10.41
CA LEU A 261 -7.36 23.64 9.01
C LEU A 261 -8.65 22.86 8.72
N LEU A 262 -9.02 21.91 9.58
CA LEU A 262 -10.21 21.06 9.39
C LEU A 262 -11.53 21.77 9.70
N GLN A 263 -11.51 22.90 10.40
CA GLN A 263 -12.68 23.74 10.66
C GLN A 263 -12.78 24.93 9.70
N SER A 264 -11.77 25.12 8.86
CA SER A 264 -11.74 26.23 7.90
C SER A 264 -12.85 26.07 6.84
N PRO A 265 -13.38 27.19 6.31
CA PRO A 265 -14.27 27.16 5.15
C PRO A 265 -13.65 26.46 3.94
N ASP A 266 -12.32 26.52 3.81
CA ASP A 266 -11.59 25.84 2.75
C ASP A 266 -11.71 24.32 2.83
N PHE A 267 -11.89 23.74 4.01
CA PHE A 267 -12.09 22.29 4.17
C PHE A 267 -13.57 21.89 4.11
N GLU A 268 -14.49 22.85 4.06
CA GLU A 268 -15.92 22.56 4.05
C GLU A 268 -16.27 21.63 2.88
N ASN A 269 -17.01 20.58 3.20
CA ASN A 269 -17.40 19.51 2.28
C ASN A 269 -16.29 18.66 1.64
N LYS A 270 -15.03 18.82 2.06
CA LYS A 270 -13.90 18.03 1.58
C LYS A 270 -13.61 16.81 2.45
N SER A 271 -12.86 15.86 1.89
CA SER A 271 -12.31 14.71 2.60
C SER A 271 -10.79 14.83 2.76
N ALA A 272 -10.26 14.28 3.85
CA ALA A 272 -8.83 14.32 4.13
C ALA A 272 -8.27 12.98 4.63
N ILE A 273 -7.02 12.72 4.27
CA ILE A 273 -6.17 11.76 4.97
C ILE A 273 -5.06 12.50 5.71
N ILE A 274 -4.92 12.22 7.00
CA ILE A 274 -3.90 12.80 7.88
C ILE A 274 -2.87 11.73 8.20
N PHE A 275 -1.62 11.93 7.77
CA PHE A 275 -0.53 10.99 8.00
C PHE A 275 0.33 11.39 9.21
N CYS A 276 0.58 10.42 10.09
CA CYS A 276 1.46 10.57 11.25
C CYS A 276 2.42 9.38 11.41
N GLY A 277 3.52 9.57 12.13
CA GLY A 277 4.60 8.59 12.21
C GLY A 277 4.40 7.47 13.23
N ARG A 278 3.51 7.66 14.22
CA ARG A 278 3.32 6.72 15.34
C ARG A 278 1.85 6.36 15.52
N CYS A 279 1.59 5.11 15.88
CA CYS A 279 0.24 4.63 16.22
C CYS A 279 -0.36 5.41 17.39
N SER A 280 0.44 5.75 18.40
CA SER A 280 0.00 6.59 19.52
C SER A 280 -0.42 7.98 19.06
N THR A 281 0.31 8.59 18.12
CA THR A 281 -0.04 9.90 17.56
C THR A 281 -1.35 9.80 16.79
N ALA A 282 -1.53 8.77 15.96
CA ALA A 282 -2.77 8.55 15.20
C ALA A 282 -3.99 8.49 16.13
N GLU A 283 -3.88 7.73 17.22
CA GLU A 283 -4.96 7.56 18.18
C GLU A 283 -5.21 8.85 18.98
N THR A 284 -4.15 9.53 19.44
CA THR A 284 -4.30 10.83 20.12
C THR A 284 -4.98 11.86 19.23
N ILE A 285 -4.57 12.01 17.96
CA ILE A 285 -5.23 12.91 17.00
C ILE A 285 -6.72 12.52 16.88
N THR A 286 -7.01 11.23 16.70
CA THR A 286 -8.37 10.74 16.49
C THR A 286 -9.28 11.05 17.68
N ILE A 287 -8.81 10.81 18.91
CA ILE A 287 -9.60 11.10 20.11
C ILE A 287 -9.76 12.61 20.28
N THR A 288 -8.70 13.41 20.10
CA THR A 288 -8.77 14.87 20.21
C THR A 288 -9.76 15.46 19.20
N LEU A 289 -9.68 15.08 17.92
CA LEU A 289 -10.59 15.59 16.89
C LEU A 289 -12.05 15.19 17.16
N LYS A 290 -12.30 13.97 17.65
CA LYS A 290 -13.66 13.54 18.05
C LYS A 290 -14.21 14.37 19.22
N GLN A 291 -13.39 14.69 20.21
CA GLN A 291 -13.79 15.58 21.32
C GLN A 291 -14.13 16.99 20.84
N LEU A 292 -13.46 17.46 19.77
CA LEU A 292 -13.73 18.73 19.11
C LEU A 292 -14.88 18.66 18.08
N GLY A 293 -15.66 17.58 18.07
CA GLY A 293 -16.81 17.41 17.17
C GLY A 293 -16.49 17.00 15.73
N ILE A 294 -15.22 16.77 15.39
CA ILE A 294 -14.81 16.37 14.04
C ILE A 294 -14.99 14.85 13.89
N ARG A 295 -15.84 14.45 12.93
CA ARG A 295 -16.09 13.05 12.61
C ARG A 295 -14.91 12.45 11.84
N CYS A 296 -14.12 11.64 12.53
CA CYS A 296 -12.94 10.98 11.96
C CYS A 296 -12.78 9.52 12.41
N THR A 297 -11.91 8.78 11.72
CA THR A 297 -11.50 7.42 12.11
C THR A 297 -10.00 7.23 11.97
N ALA A 298 -9.46 6.21 12.62
CA ALA A 298 -8.03 5.87 12.60
C ALA A 298 -7.75 4.64 11.71
N LEU A 299 -6.52 4.54 11.22
CA LEU A 299 -6.01 3.35 10.55
C LEU A 299 -4.51 3.18 10.86
N HIS A 300 -4.20 2.31 11.82
CA HIS A 300 -2.82 1.98 12.21
C HIS A 300 -2.70 0.53 12.70
N SER A 301 -1.47 0.07 12.91
CA SER A 301 -1.16 -1.35 13.14
C SER A 301 -1.48 -1.89 14.55
N GLU A 302 -1.81 -1.02 15.50
CA GLU A 302 -2.21 -1.42 16.86
C GLU A 302 -3.71 -1.72 16.99
N MET A 303 -4.53 -1.26 16.05
CA MET A 303 -5.95 -1.62 15.93
C MET A 303 -6.12 -3.12 15.61
N SER A 304 -7.27 -3.68 15.97
CA SER A 304 -7.65 -5.02 15.50
C SER A 304 -7.90 -5.02 13.99
N GLN A 305 -7.80 -6.19 13.34
CA GLN A 305 -8.05 -6.26 11.89
C GLN A 305 -9.48 -5.84 11.55
N GLN A 306 -10.46 -6.26 12.34
CA GLN A 306 -11.86 -5.86 12.18
C GLN A 306 -12.02 -4.34 12.25
N GLN A 307 -11.45 -3.69 13.28
CA GLN A 307 -11.53 -2.24 13.43
C GLN A 307 -10.93 -1.47 12.23
N ARG A 308 -9.87 -2.02 11.61
CA ARG A 308 -9.21 -1.42 10.44
C ARG A 308 -10.09 -1.54 9.20
N LEU A 309 -10.72 -2.71 9.00
CA LEU A 309 -11.70 -2.93 7.92
C LEU A 309 -12.92 -2.02 8.10
N ASP A 310 -13.47 -1.94 9.32
CA ASP A 310 -14.61 -1.07 9.63
C ASP A 310 -14.27 0.42 9.40
N SER A 311 -13.05 0.84 9.76
CA SER A 311 -12.58 2.22 9.55
C SER A 311 -12.45 2.55 8.06
N LEU A 312 -11.88 1.63 7.27
CA LEU A 312 -11.81 1.78 5.82
C LEU A 312 -13.20 1.80 5.20
N GLY A 313 -14.12 0.94 5.65
CA GLY A 313 -15.51 0.91 5.19
C GLY A 313 -16.24 2.22 5.46
N LYS A 314 -16.15 2.74 6.70
CA LYS A 314 -16.74 4.05 7.08
C LYS A 314 -16.19 5.20 6.26
N PHE A 315 -14.89 5.18 5.96
CA PHE A 315 -14.26 6.22 5.15
C PHE A 315 -14.69 6.12 3.67
N ARG A 316 -14.70 4.92 3.10
CA ARG A 316 -15.15 4.66 1.71
C ARG A 316 -16.61 5.05 1.49
N ALA A 317 -17.47 4.82 2.48
CA ALA A 317 -18.88 5.17 2.44
C ALA A 317 -19.16 6.65 2.81
N GLU A 318 -18.12 7.48 2.95
CA GLU A 318 -18.21 8.89 3.34
C GLU A 318 -18.95 9.17 4.68
N VAL A 319 -19.11 8.15 5.51
CA VAL A 319 -19.68 8.27 6.88
C VAL A 319 -18.80 9.16 7.75
N VAL A 320 -17.49 9.12 7.50
CA VAL A 320 -16.50 10.04 8.06
C VAL A 320 -15.68 10.64 6.92
N LYS A 321 -15.38 11.95 7.01
CA LYS A 321 -14.61 12.67 5.98
C LYS A 321 -13.11 12.72 6.26
N VAL A 322 -12.68 12.31 7.46
CA VAL A 322 -11.28 12.41 7.89
C VAL A 322 -10.75 11.04 8.32
N LEU A 323 -9.68 10.59 7.68
CA LEU A 323 -8.95 9.37 8.01
C LEU A 323 -7.56 9.70 8.57
N ILE A 324 -7.28 9.32 9.82
CA ILE A 324 -5.97 9.47 10.42
C ILE A 324 -5.22 8.15 10.24
N SER A 325 -4.05 8.16 9.61
CA SER A 325 -3.32 6.92 9.34
C SER A 325 -1.82 7.07 9.57
N THR A 326 -1.18 5.95 9.90
CA THR A 326 0.27 5.80 9.73
C THR A 326 0.58 5.39 8.28
N ASP A 327 1.81 4.98 7.98
CA ASP A 327 2.18 4.45 6.65
C ASP A 327 1.49 3.13 6.26
N VAL A 328 0.53 2.69 7.06
CA VAL A 328 -0.45 1.67 6.66
C VAL A 328 -1.37 2.22 5.56
N GLY A 329 -1.86 3.45 5.68
CA GLY A 329 -2.82 4.04 4.74
C GLY A 329 -2.20 4.68 3.51
N SER A 330 -0.86 4.77 3.45
CA SER A 330 -0.17 5.50 2.40
C SER A 330 -0.06 4.71 1.09
N ARG A 331 0.00 3.38 1.14
CA ARG A 331 0.33 2.53 -0.02
C ARG A 331 -0.71 1.43 -0.24
N GLY A 332 -1.03 1.13 -1.50
CA GLY A 332 -1.72 -0.10 -1.92
C GLY A 332 -3.22 -0.17 -1.64
N LEU A 333 -3.67 0.48 -0.58
CA LEU A 333 -5.07 0.42 -0.19
C LEU A 333 -5.92 1.17 -1.19
N ASP A 334 -7.03 0.56 -1.55
CA ASP A 334 -8.08 1.19 -2.32
C ASP A 334 -8.82 2.15 -1.40
N ILE A 335 -8.26 3.35 -1.29
CA ILE A 335 -8.85 4.48 -0.59
C ILE A 335 -9.27 5.45 -1.69
N PRO A 336 -10.52 5.96 -1.66
CA PRO A 336 -10.99 6.97 -2.59
C PRO A 336 -10.02 8.15 -2.67
N SER A 337 -9.96 8.79 -3.83
CA SER A 337 -9.19 10.03 -3.94
C SER A 337 -9.79 11.05 -3.00
N VAL A 338 -8.95 11.63 -2.14
CA VAL A 338 -9.34 12.71 -1.24
C VAL A 338 -8.95 14.05 -1.82
N GLU A 339 -9.59 15.12 -1.36
CA GLU A 339 -9.20 16.48 -1.74
C GLU A 339 -7.92 16.88 -1.02
N TRP A 340 -7.80 16.57 0.28
CA TRP A 340 -6.69 17.02 1.13
C TRP A 340 -5.84 15.85 1.65
N VAL A 341 -4.52 15.98 1.54
CA VAL A 341 -3.56 15.14 2.26
C VAL A 341 -2.78 16.00 3.24
N ILE A 342 -2.90 15.70 4.53
CA ILE A 342 -2.17 16.43 5.57
C ILE A 342 -1.06 15.53 6.12
N ASN A 343 0.19 15.95 5.97
CA ASN A 343 1.32 15.31 6.63
C ASN A 343 1.52 15.97 8.00
N PHE A 344 0.91 15.40 9.04
CA PHE A 344 1.10 15.87 10.41
C PHE A 344 2.53 15.63 10.90
N ASP A 345 3.08 14.46 10.58
CA ASP A 345 4.50 14.15 10.72
C ASP A 345 5.13 13.93 9.34
N ILE A 346 6.24 14.60 9.06
CA ILE A 346 6.95 14.49 7.79
C ILE A 346 7.61 13.10 7.69
N PRO A 347 7.41 12.36 6.58
CA PRO A 347 8.04 11.04 6.43
C PRO A 347 9.56 11.16 6.31
N ARG A 348 10.26 10.13 6.79
CA ARG A 348 11.73 10.09 6.72
C ARG A 348 12.24 9.75 5.32
N ASP A 349 11.51 8.90 4.61
CA ASP A 349 11.78 8.53 3.23
C ASP A 349 10.93 9.42 2.28
N PRO A 350 11.55 10.19 1.37
CA PRO A 350 10.83 10.93 0.34
C PRO A 350 9.88 10.09 -0.51
N THR A 351 10.17 8.80 -0.67
CA THR A 351 9.31 7.85 -1.38
C THR A 351 7.97 7.70 -0.68
N ASP A 352 7.95 7.62 0.67
CA ASP A 352 6.72 7.61 1.45
C ASP A 352 5.90 8.88 1.25
N TYR A 353 6.56 10.05 1.13
CA TYR A 353 5.86 11.30 0.84
C TYR A 353 5.11 11.22 -0.49
N ILE A 354 5.76 10.76 -1.56
CA ILE A 354 5.14 10.59 -2.88
C ILE A 354 3.91 9.68 -2.80
N HIS A 355 3.97 8.58 -2.04
CA HIS A 355 2.81 7.70 -1.86
C HIS A 355 1.68 8.33 -1.06
N ARG A 356 2.01 9.08 0.01
CA ARG A 356 1.03 9.79 0.83
C ARG A 356 0.28 10.82 0.00
N VAL A 357 0.99 11.70 -0.72
CA VAL A 357 0.36 12.74 -1.55
C VAL A 357 -0.32 12.18 -2.80
N GLY A 358 0.10 11.00 -3.27
CA GLY A 358 -0.60 10.24 -4.30
C GLY A 358 -1.99 9.73 -3.91
N ARG A 359 -2.50 10.08 -2.71
CA ARG A 359 -3.90 9.85 -2.29
C ARG A 359 -4.85 10.95 -2.73
N THR A 360 -4.33 12.11 -3.12
CA THR A 360 -5.10 13.21 -3.71
C THR A 360 -4.71 13.40 -5.19
N ALA A 361 -5.35 14.36 -5.88
CA ALA A 361 -5.07 14.74 -7.26
C ALA A 361 -5.11 13.56 -8.27
N ARG A 362 -6.02 12.60 -8.07
CA ARG A 362 -6.18 11.44 -8.97
C ARG A 362 -7.15 11.74 -10.11
N ALA A 363 -6.95 11.04 -11.24
CA ALA A 363 -7.84 11.07 -12.41
C ALA A 363 -8.08 12.49 -12.98
N GLY A 364 -7.04 13.33 -13.02
CA GLY A 364 -7.11 14.68 -13.59
C GLY A 364 -7.72 15.73 -12.65
N ARG A 365 -8.20 15.35 -11.46
CA ARG A 365 -8.65 16.30 -10.44
C ARG A 365 -7.46 17.02 -9.80
N GLY A 366 -7.72 18.25 -9.35
CA GLY A 366 -6.83 18.98 -8.45
C GLY A 366 -6.80 18.33 -7.07
N GLY A 367 -5.78 18.67 -6.28
CA GLY A 367 -5.62 18.15 -4.93
C GLY A 367 -4.65 19.00 -4.13
N GLN A 368 -4.81 19.03 -2.82
CA GLN A 368 -3.97 19.81 -1.93
C GLN A 368 -3.22 18.91 -0.95
N SER A 369 -1.91 19.14 -0.82
CA SER A 369 -1.09 18.52 0.22
C SER A 369 -0.56 19.59 1.15
N ILE A 370 -0.80 19.45 2.45
CA ILE A 370 -0.28 20.37 3.48
C ILE A 370 0.64 19.59 4.41
N ALA A 371 1.91 19.98 4.47
CA ALA A 371 2.90 19.45 5.39
C ALA A 371 3.00 20.34 6.63
N ILE A 372 2.68 19.81 7.82
CA ILE A 372 2.87 20.54 9.07
C ILE A 372 4.31 20.35 9.54
N VAL A 373 5.15 21.34 9.28
CA VAL A 373 6.61 21.29 9.46
C VAL A 373 6.99 21.96 10.77
N SER A 374 7.78 21.30 11.61
CA SER A 374 8.40 21.95 12.77
C SER A 374 9.89 22.22 12.57
N GLU A 375 10.51 22.84 13.56
CA GLU A 375 11.94 23.17 13.58
C GLU A 375 12.87 21.96 13.33
N LYS A 376 12.37 20.73 13.57
CA LYS A 376 13.12 19.48 13.41
C LYS A 376 12.98 18.86 12.01
N ASP A 377 12.00 19.32 11.24
CA ASP A 377 11.57 18.66 10.00
C ASP A 377 12.26 19.27 8.75
N ILE A 378 13.00 20.38 8.88
CA ILE A 378 13.58 21.15 7.76
C ILE A 378 14.38 20.26 6.80
N LYS A 379 15.28 19.42 7.32
CA LYS A 379 16.09 18.51 6.49
C LYS A 379 15.23 17.47 5.76
N LEU A 380 14.15 17.00 6.39
CA LEU A 380 13.24 16.03 5.77
C LEU A 380 12.51 16.66 4.59
N VAL A 381 12.03 17.90 4.74
CA VAL A 381 11.39 18.66 3.66
C VAL A 381 12.37 18.89 2.50
N GLN A 382 13.60 19.33 2.79
CA GLN A 382 14.62 19.53 1.75
C GLN A 382 14.91 18.24 0.97
N ASN A 383 15.00 17.09 1.65
CA ASN A 383 15.18 15.80 1.00
C ASN A 383 13.98 15.41 0.11
N ILE A 384 12.76 15.73 0.54
CA ILE A 384 11.54 15.53 -0.23
C ILE A 384 11.57 16.39 -1.50
N GLU A 385 11.81 17.69 -1.36
CA GLU A 385 11.86 18.64 -2.48
C GLU A 385 12.94 18.28 -3.50
N ALA A 386 14.11 17.83 -3.03
CA ALA A 386 15.19 17.35 -3.89
C ALA A 386 14.78 16.10 -4.68
N LYS A 387 14.03 15.18 -4.07
CA LYS A 387 13.57 13.95 -4.73
C LYS A 387 12.42 14.21 -5.70
N THR A 388 11.46 15.06 -5.32
CA THR A 388 10.29 15.39 -6.15
C THR A 388 10.62 16.43 -7.23
N ASN A 389 11.74 17.14 -7.08
CA ASN A 389 12.11 18.30 -7.90
C ASN A 389 10.99 19.35 -7.91
N THR A 390 10.36 19.58 -6.75
CA THR A 390 9.27 20.53 -6.56
C THR A 390 9.42 21.19 -5.19
N LYS A 391 9.38 22.53 -5.14
CA LYS A 391 9.38 23.29 -3.90
C LYS A 391 7.97 23.40 -3.33
N MET A 392 7.84 23.21 -2.02
CA MET A 392 6.57 23.42 -1.32
C MET A 392 6.35 24.92 -1.12
N LYS A 393 5.13 25.40 -1.33
CA LYS A 393 4.75 26.79 -1.05
C LYS A 393 4.43 26.95 0.43
N GLU A 394 4.63 28.14 0.98
CA GLU A 394 4.18 28.41 2.34
C GLU A 394 2.66 28.53 2.39
N TYR A 395 2.04 27.82 3.33
CA TYR A 395 0.63 27.98 3.67
C TYR A 395 0.51 28.96 4.84
N THR A 396 -0.05 30.13 4.59
CA THR A 396 -0.21 31.18 5.59
C THR A 396 -1.59 31.11 6.23
N LEU A 397 -1.64 31.31 7.55
CA LEU A 397 -2.87 31.36 8.34
C LEU A 397 -2.82 32.59 9.24
N ASP A 398 -3.98 33.15 9.56
CA ASP A 398 -4.11 34.23 10.52
C ASP A 398 -3.95 33.66 11.94
N GLU A 399 -2.79 33.91 12.55
CA GLU A 399 -2.45 33.36 13.88
C GLU A 399 -3.48 33.72 14.95
N ASN A 400 -4.09 34.91 14.89
CA ASN A 400 -5.07 35.31 15.89
C ASN A 400 -6.30 34.40 15.86
N LYS A 401 -6.80 34.08 14.65
CA LYS A 401 -7.92 33.15 14.46
C LYS A 401 -7.57 31.71 14.84
N VAL A 402 -6.30 31.31 14.65
CA VAL A 402 -5.85 29.98 15.07
C VAL A 402 -5.87 29.89 16.61
N LEU A 403 -5.44 30.94 17.30
CA LEU A 403 -5.33 30.98 18.76
C LEU A 403 -6.67 31.03 19.50
N GLU A 404 -7.77 31.43 18.85
CA GLU A 404 -9.12 31.40 19.42
C GLU A 404 -9.50 30.01 19.98
N ASN A 405 -9.07 28.94 19.30
CA ASN A 405 -9.38 27.56 19.68
C ASN A 405 -8.33 26.91 20.61
N LEU A 406 -7.34 27.68 21.11
CA LEU A 406 -6.20 27.13 21.86
C LEU A 406 -6.63 26.37 23.13
N ASN A 407 -7.56 26.94 23.90
CA ASN A 407 -8.01 26.36 25.16
C ASN A 407 -8.78 25.04 24.95
N ASP A 408 -9.67 25.03 23.96
CA ASP A 408 -10.50 23.85 23.64
C ASP A 408 -9.62 22.71 23.12
N VAL A 409 -8.70 23.00 22.20
CA VAL A 409 -7.77 21.99 21.66
C VAL A 409 -6.84 21.46 22.76
N THR A 410 -6.36 22.32 23.65
CA THR A 410 -5.49 21.90 24.76
C THR A 410 -6.24 20.98 25.73
N THR A 411 -7.48 21.31 26.05
CA THR A 411 -8.36 20.51 26.91
C THR A 411 -8.66 19.16 26.26
N ALA A 412 -9.08 19.14 25.00
CA ALA A 412 -9.35 17.92 24.24
C ALA A 412 -8.11 17.02 24.11
N LYS A 413 -6.91 17.61 23.93
CA LYS A 413 -5.64 16.88 23.89
C LYS A 413 -5.29 16.24 25.24
N ARG A 414 -5.57 16.93 26.35
CA ARG A 414 -5.40 16.38 27.70
C ARG A 414 -6.36 15.22 27.95
N MET A 415 -7.63 15.37 27.60
CA MET A 415 -8.63 14.29 27.68
C MET A 415 -8.22 13.08 26.84
N ALA A 416 -7.73 13.30 25.62
CA ALA A 416 -7.23 12.23 24.76
C ALA A 416 -6.05 11.48 25.40
N SER A 417 -5.13 12.20 26.07
CA SER A 417 -4.00 11.60 26.78
C SER A 417 -4.46 10.75 27.96
N MET A 418 -5.48 11.18 28.70
CA MET A 418 -6.09 10.41 29.78
C MET A 418 -6.79 9.15 29.26
N ALA A 419 -7.62 9.28 28.22
CA ALA A 419 -8.31 8.15 27.58
C ALA A 419 -7.32 7.08 27.06
N MET A 420 -6.17 7.50 26.51
CA MET A 420 -5.11 6.59 26.07
C MET A 420 -4.48 5.81 27.22
N HIS A 421 -4.30 6.47 28.37
CA HIS A 421 -3.77 5.84 29.58
C HIS A 421 -4.77 4.83 30.15
N ASP A 422 -6.03 5.24 30.31
CA ASP A 422 -7.08 4.42 30.92
C ASP A 422 -7.46 3.22 30.03
N GLY A 423 -7.47 3.43 28.70
CA GLY A 423 -7.67 2.37 27.71
C GLY A 423 -6.46 1.44 27.51
N LYS A 424 -5.39 1.60 28.30
CA LYS A 424 -4.15 0.81 28.26
C LYS A 424 -3.55 0.69 26.85
N PHE A 425 -3.60 1.77 26.07
CA PHE A 425 -3.11 1.75 24.69
C PHE A 425 -1.63 1.30 24.65
N GLY A 426 -1.32 0.33 23.78
CA GLY A 426 0.02 -0.22 23.63
C GLY A 426 0.42 -1.30 24.65
N GLU A 427 -0.44 -1.67 25.61
CA GLU A 427 -0.17 -2.75 26.58
C GLU A 427 0.11 -4.09 25.87
N ARG A 428 -0.72 -4.46 24.88
CA ARG A 428 -0.51 -5.67 24.05
C ARG A 428 0.88 -5.72 23.44
N LYS A 429 1.37 -4.58 22.95
CA LYS A 429 2.71 -4.46 22.35
C LYS A 429 3.81 -4.59 23.39
N ARG A 430 3.63 -4.02 24.59
CA ARG A 430 4.56 -4.17 25.73
C ARG A 430 4.63 -5.64 26.17
N ILE A 431 3.49 -6.32 26.29
CA ILE A 431 3.42 -7.75 26.63
C ILE A 431 4.15 -8.58 25.57
N ASN A 432 3.84 -8.38 24.29
CA ASN A 432 4.48 -9.14 23.21
C ASN A 432 6.00 -8.87 23.12
N LYS A 433 6.44 -7.64 23.38
CA LYS A 433 7.88 -7.32 23.43
C LYS A 433 8.56 -8.02 24.60
N LYS A 434 7.92 -8.09 25.77
CA LYS A 434 8.45 -8.84 26.93
C LYS A 434 8.57 -10.33 26.63
N LYS A 435 7.57 -10.95 25.99
CA LYS A 435 7.62 -12.36 25.59
C LYS A 435 8.81 -12.64 24.65
N LYS A 436 8.99 -11.82 23.62
CA LYS A 436 10.13 -11.93 22.68
C LYS A 436 11.52 -11.69 23.27
N LEU A 437 11.61 -11.06 24.44
CA LEU A 437 12.88 -10.85 25.15
C LEU A 437 13.17 -11.97 26.16
N ALA A 438 12.15 -12.77 26.50
CA ALA A 438 12.26 -13.92 27.37
C ALA A 438 12.50 -15.23 26.58
N GLU A 439 12.21 -15.21 25.27
CA GLU A 439 12.61 -16.19 24.25
C GLU A 439 13.97 -15.82 23.67
#